data_AF-A0A7K6R6H9-F1
#
_entry.id   AF-A0A7K6R6H9-F1
#
_cell.length_a   1.000
_cell.length_b   1.000
_cell.length_c   1.000
_cell.angle_alpha   90.00
_cell.angle_beta   90.00
_cell.angle_gamma   90.00
#
_symmetry.space_group_name_H-M   'P 1'
#
loop_
_entity.id
_entity.type
_entity.pdbx_description
1 polymer ?
#
loop_
_entity_poly.entity_id
_entity_poly.type
_entity_poly.pdbx_seq_one_letter_code
_entity_poly.pdbx_strand_id
1 'polypeptide(L)'
;LQKLKEEIAEVFAEIECFQHAEEKRERDKILSLGRKKFNMDPEKGIQYLIEHQVLSSDLQEIARFLHKGEGLNKAAIGDYLGGRDPTNIQILQAFVTCHQFANLNLVQALRQFLWSFRLPGEAQKIDRMMEAFANWYCKCNP
;
A
#
# COMPACT_ATOMS: atom_id res chain seq x y z
N LEU A 1 -15.25 47.56 -12.60
CA LEU A 1 -15.40 46.85 -11.31
C LEU A 1 -15.70 45.36 -11.51
N GLN A 2 -16.70 44.97 -12.32
CA GLN A 2 -17.00 43.55 -12.61
C GLN A 2 -15.85 42.83 -13.33
N LYS A 3 -15.36 43.37 -14.46
CA LYS A 3 -14.23 42.82 -15.22
C LYS A 3 -12.96 42.63 -14.38
N LEU A 4 -12.62 43.61 -13.55
CA LEU A 4 -11.46 43.52 -12.67
C LEU A 4 -11.63 42.41 -11.62
N LYS A 5 -12.85 42.18 -11.12
CA LYS A 5 -13.14 41.05 -10.22
C LYS A 5 -13.02 39.70 -10.94
N GLU A 6 -13.44 39.62 -12.20
CA GLU A 6 -13.32 38.42 -13.02
C GLU A 6 -11.85 38.09 -13.34
N GLU A 7 -11.05 39.08 -13.77
CA GLU A 7 -9.61 38.92 -14.01
C GLU A 7 -8.86 38.51 -12.73
N ILE A 8 -9.18 39.12 -11.59
CA ILE A 8 -8.60 38.74 -10.30
C ILE A 8 -8.95 37.28 -9.94
N ALA A 9 -10.20 36.86 -10.17
CA ALA A 9 -10.62 35.49 -9.90
C ALA A 9 -9.93 34.47 -10.81
N GLU A 10 -9.71 34.80 -12.08
CA GLU A 10 -8.99 33.96 -13.05
C GLU A 10 -7.52 33.79 -12.64
N VAL A 11 -6.85 34.89 -12.27
CA VAL A 11 -5.46 34.84 -11.77
C VAL A 11 -5.34 34.03 -10.47
N PHE A 12 -6.28 34.16 -9.53
CA PHE A 12 -6.28 33.33 -8.31
C PHE A 12 -6.44 31.85 -8.63
N ALA A 13 -7.35 31.49 -9.54
CA ALA A 13 -7.55 30.10 -9.96
C ALA A 13 -6.30 29.51 -10.64
N GLU A 14 -5.60 30.30 -11.46
CA GLU A 14 -4.32 29.89 -12.05
C GLU A 14 -3.23 29.66 -11.00
N ILE A 15 -3.13 30.54 -9.99
CA ILE A 15 -2.18 30.39 -8.88
C ILE A 15 -2.46 29.12 -8.07
N GLU A 16 -3.71 28.88 -7.70
CA GLU A 16 -4.11 27.67 -6.96
C GLU A 16 -3.82 26.40 -7.75
N CYS A 17 -4.10 26.41 -9.07
CA CYS A 17 -3.79 25.29 -9.95
C CYS A 17 -2.28 25.00 -10.00
N PHE A 18 -1.46 26.05 -10.09
CA PHE A 18 -0.01 25.92 -10.11
C PHE A 18 0.53 25.37 -8.78
N GLN A 19 0.04 25.88 -7.65
CA GLN A 19 0.40 25.40 -6.31
C GLN A 19 0.07 23.92 -6.14
N HIS A 20 -1.15 23.49 -6.51
CA HIS A 20 -1.53 22.08 -6.46
C HIS A 20 -0.69 21.19 -7.37
N ALA A 21 -0.28 21.68 -8.54
CA ALA A 21 0.60 20.94 -9.44
C ALA A 21 2.00 20.74 -8.85
N GLU A 22 2.56 21.75 -8.17
CA GLU A 22 3.84 21.63 -7.47
C GLU A 22 3.76 20.69 -6.26
N GLU A 23 2.71 20.82 -5.43
CA GLU A 23 2.47 19.92 -4.28
C GLU A 23 2.37 18.46 -4.72
N LYS A 24 1.61 18.21 -5.79
CA LYS A 24 1.49 16.87 -6.39
C LYS A 24 2.83 16.35 -6.88
N ARG A 25 3.61 17.19 -7.57
CA ARG A 25 4.94 16.81 -8.08
C ARG A 25 5.89 16.47 -6.94
N GLU A 26 5.85 17.22 -5.84
CA GLU A 26 6.68 16.93 -4.67
C GLU A 26 6.24 15.64 -3.97
N ARG A 27 4.92 15.46 -3.78
CA ARG A 27 4.35 14.22 -3.25
C ARG A 27 4.77 12.99 -4.07
N ASP A 28 4.76 13.09 -5.40
CA ASP A 28 5.17 12.00 -6.30
C ASP A 28 6.67 11.67 -6.17
N LYS A 29 7.54 12.67 -5.96
CA LYS A 29 8.97 12.43 -5.70
C LYS A 29 9.20 11.69 -4.39
N ILE A 30 8.53 12.14 -3.32
CA ILE A 30 8.61 11.50 -2.00
C ILE A 30 8.12 10.05 -2.11
N LEU A 31 6.99 9.81 -2.78
CA LEU A 31 6.44 8.47 -2.98
C LEU A 31 7.42 7.58 -3.76
N SER A 32 8.02 8.11 -4.83
CA SER A 32 9.02 7.40 -5.63
C SER A 32 10.27 7.01 -4.80
N LEU A 33 10.78 7.95 -3.99
CA LEU A 33 11.92 7.69 -3.11
C LEU A 33 11.57 6.70 -2.00
N GLY A 34 10.39 6.81 -1.40
CA GLY A 34 9.91 5.90 -0.36
C GLY A 34 9.73 4.47 -0.87
N ARG A 35 9.22 4.29 -2.10
CA ARG A 35 9.17 2.98 -2.78
C ARG A 35 10.57 2.39 -2.98
N LYS A 36 11.55 3.20 -3.41
CA LYS A 36 12.95 2.74 -3.53
C LYS A 36 13.53 2.34 -2.18
N LYS A 37 13.27 3.11 -1.11
CA LYS A 37 13.68 2.77 0.25
C LYS A 37 13.03 1.46 0.71
N PHE A 38 11.73 1.28 0.49
CA PHE A 38 11.02 0.04 0.81
C PHE A 38 11.64 -1.18 0.11
N ASN A 39 12.00 -1.04 -1.17
CA ASN A 39 12.60 -2.13 -1.93
C ASN A 39 14.00 -2.53 -1.42
N MET A 40 14.67 -1.67 -0.67
CA MET A 40 15.96 -1.92 -0.02
C MET A 40 15.78 -2.42 1.42
N ASP A 41 14.86 -1.78 2.16
CA ASP A 41 14.57 -2.00 3.57
C ASP A 41 13.08 -1.64 3.80
N PRO A 42 12.20 -2.65 3.89
CA PRO A 42 10.76 -2.42 3.97
C PRO A 42 10.32 -1.55 5.15
N GLU A 43 10.91 -1.77 6.33
CA GLU A 43 10.59 -1.03 7.55
C GLU A 43 10.93 0.46 7.39
N LYS A 44 12.16 0.76 6.94
CA LYS A 44 12.58 2.15 6.70
C LYS A 44 11.80 2.80 5.57
N GLY A 45 11.39 2.03 4.57
CA GLY A 45 10.54 2.52 3.49
C GLY A 45 9.17 2.99 3.99
N ILE A 46 8.48 2.15 4.77
CA ILE A 46 7.19 2.51 5.38
C ILE A 46 7.35 3.69 6.33
N GLN A 47 8.36 3.68 7.20
CA GLN A 47 8.64 4.79 8.11
C GLN A 47 8.85 6.11 7.36
N TYR A 48 9.67 6.12 6.32
CA TYR A 48 9.93 7.32 5.51
C TYR A 48 8.63 7.87 4.89
N LEU A 49 7.76 7.00 4.36
CA LEU A 49 6.50 7.41 3.74
C LEU A 49 5.52 8.01 4.78
N ILE A 50 5.52 7.49 6.01
CA ILE A 50 4.71 8.01 7.13
C ILE A 50 5.23 9.36 7.60
N GLU A 51 6.54 9.49 7.81
CA GLU A 51 7.17 10.72 8.27
C GLU A 51 6.93 11.90 7.31
N HIS A 52 6.85 11.62 6.00
CA HIS A 52 6.56 12.62 4.98
C HIS A 52 5.06 12.74 4.63
N GLN A 53 4.17 12.10 5.42
CA GLN A 53 2.70 12.21 5.29
C GLN A 53 2.15 11.81 3.91
N VAL A 54 2.89 10.97 3.18
CA VAL A 54 2.42 10.40 1.91
C VAL A 54 1.77 9.03 2.10
N LEU A 55 1.95 8.43 3.28
CA LEU A 55 1.26 7.24 3.77
C LEU A 55 0.81 7.48 5.22
N SER A 56 -0.40 7.02 5.58
CA SER A 56 -0.85 7.06 6.97
C SER A 56 -0.18 5.97 7.79
N SER A 57 -0.03 6.18 9.11
CA SER A 57 0.40 5.14 10.05
C SER A 57 -0.69 4.10 10.35
N ASP A 58 -1.90 4.29 9.80
CA ASP A 58 -2.98 3.31 9.90
C ASP A 58 -2.64 1.99 9.18
N LEU A 59 -2.89 0.87 9.85
CA LEU A 59 -2.51 -0.46 9.37
C LEU A 59 -3.27 -0.86 8.09
N GLN A 60 -4.52 -0.40 7.93
CA GLN A 60 -5.31 -0.67 6.71
C GLN A 60 -4.77 0.13 5.52
N GLU A 61 -4.34 1.37 5.74
CA GLU A 61 -3.69 2.18 4.71
C GLU A 61 -2.35 1.56 4.25
N ILE A 62 -1.54 1.07 5.20
CA ILE A 62 -0.28 0.37 4.88
C ILE A 62 -0.58 -0.91 4.09
N ALA A 63 -1.56 -1.72 4.53
CA ALA A 63 -1.96 -2.93 3.81
C ALA A 63 -2.45 -2.63 2.39
N ARG A 64 -3.25 -1.57 2.19
CA ARG A 64 -3.71 -1.13 0.86
C ARG A 64 -2.57 -0.64 -0.02
N PHE A 65 -1.60 0.07 0.55
CA PHE A 65 -0.38 0.48 -0.15
C PHE A 65 0.41 -0.75 -0.66
N LEU A 66 0.62 -1.74 0.21
CA LEU A 66 1.30 -2.99 -0.16
C LEU A 66 0.51 -3.78 -1.20
N HIS A 67 -0.81 -3.88 -1.06
CA HIS A 67 -1.67 -4.61 -1.99
C HIS A 67 -1.68 -3.97 -3.39
N LYS A 68 -1.68 -2.64 -3.45
CA LYS A 68 -1.58 -1.90 -4.71
C LYS A 68 -0.24 -2.16 -5.41
N GLY A 69 0.85 -2.32 -4.67
CA GLY A 69 2.12 -2.86 -5.17
C GLY A 69 2.85 -2.03 -6.23
N GLU A 70 2.39 -0.82 -6.55
CA GLU A 70 2.97 0.03 -7.59
C GLU A 70 4.42 0.42 -7.28
N GLY A 71 5.38 -0.06 -8.06
CA GLY A 71 6.80 0.23 -7.88
C GLY A 71 7.43 -0.47 -6.67
N LEU A 72 6.73 -1.41 -6.04
CA LEU A 72 7.23 -2.20 -4.93
C LEU A 72 7.75 -3.56 -5.39
N ASN A 73 8.83 -4.01 -4.78
CA ASN A 73 9.39 -5.33 -5.00
C ASN A 73 8.53 -6.37 -4.26
N LYS A 74 7.95 -7.31 -5.01
CA LYS A 74 7.10 -8.38 -4.45
C LYS A 74 7.80 -9.26 -3.42
N ALA A 75 9.12 -9.43 -3.52
CA ALA A 75 9.90 -10.14 -2.50
C ALA A 75 9.99 -9.34 -1.20
N ALA A 76 10.22 -8.03 -1.29
CA ALA A 76 10.22 -7.13 -0.13
C ALA A 76 8.84 -7.08 0.55
N ILE A 77 7.75 -7.10 -0.22
CA ILE A 77 6.39 -7.21 0.31
C ILE A 77 6.22 -8.52 1.11
N GLY A 78 6.62 -9.65 0.52
CA GLY A 78 6.51 -10.95 1.18
C GLY A 78 7.34 -11.03 2.46
N ASP A 79 8.55 -10.47 2.44
CA ASP A 79 9.42 -10.42 3.61
C ASP A 79 8.82 -9.58 4.74
N TYR A 80 8.30 -8.39 4.42
CA TYR A 80 7.67 -7.48 5.38
C TYR A 80 6.39 -8.06 5.98
N LEU A 81 5.50 -8.61 5.15
CA LEU A 81 4.26 -9.26 5.62
C LEU A 81 4.56 -10.53 6.43
N GLY A 82 5.64 -11.22 6.07
CA GLY A 82 6.19 -12.35 6.82
C GLY A 82 6.95 -11.96 8.08
N GLY A 83 7.01 -10.69 8.47
CA GLY A 83 7.64 -10.26 9.73
C GLY A 83 6.99 -10.88 10.96
N ARG A 84 7.77 -11.20 12.00
CA ARG A 84 7.25 -11.80 13.25
C ARG A 84 6.66 -10.77 14.21
N ASP A 85 6.90 -9.49 13.97
CA ASP A 85 6.50 -8.45 14.89
C ASP A 85 4.98 -8.25 14.84
N PRO A 86 4.35 -7.88 15.97
CA PRO A 86 2.89 -7.76 16.06
C PRO A 86 2.28 -6.81 15.03
N THR A 87 3.02 -5.77 14.65
CA THR A 87 2.59 -4.81 13.61
C THR A 87 2.52 -5.48 12.24
N ASN A 88 3.54 -6.26 11.85
CA ASN A 88 3.55 -6.99 10.57
C ASN A 88 2.42 -8.01 10.51
N ILE A 89 2.14 -8.71 11.61
CA ILE A 89 1.04 -9.68 11.71
C ILE A 89 -0.31 -8.99 11.49
N GLN A 90 -0.54 -7.84 12.13
CA GLN A 90 -1.78 -7.07 11.94
C GLN A 90 -1.90 -6.50 10.53
N ILE A 91 -0.79 -6.04 9.93
CA ILE A 91 -0.76 -5.60 8.53
C ILE A 91 -1.07 -6.76 7.58
N LEU A 92 -0.55 -7.97 7.84
CA LEU A 92 -0.88 -9.17 7.08
C LEU A 92 -2.39 -9.49 7.15
N GLN A 93 -2.98 -9.39 8.34
CA GLN A 93 -4.44 -9.55 8.51
C GLN A 93 -5.22 -8.51 7.70
N ALA A 94 -4.80 -7.24 7.72
CA ALA A 94 -5.40 -6.20 6.88
C ALA A 94 -5.15 -6.40 5.38
N PHE A 95 -4.02 -7.00 5.02
CA PHE A 95 -3.65 -7.26 3.64
C PHE A 95 -4.47 -8.39 3.03
N VAL A 96 -4.73 -9.48 3.77
CA VAL A 96 -5.62 -10.55 3.28
C VAL A 96 -7.04 -10.02 3.08
N THR A 97 -7.52 -9.11 3.95
CA THR A 97 -8.87 -8.52 3.80
C THR A 97 -9.00 -7.61 2.58
N CYS A 98 -7.89 -7.13 2.01
CA CYS A 98 -7.90 -6.41 0.73
C CYS A 98 -8.21 -7.32 -0.48
N HIS A 99 -8.15 -8.64 -0.32
CA HIS A 99 -8.46 -9.60 -1.39
C HIS A 99 -9.93 -10.05 -1.32
N GLN A 100 -10.60 -10.01 -2.47
CA GLN A 100 -11.99 -10.44 -2.59
C GLN A 100 -12.07 -11.91 -3.02
N PHE A 101 -12.19 -12.81 -2.04
CA PHE A 101 -12.23 -14.26 -2.28
C PHE A 101 -13.62 -14.87 -2.42
N ALA A 102 -14.68 -14.08 -2.25
CA ALA A 102 -16.05 -14.57 -2.41
C ALA A 102 -16.28 -15.09 -3.84
N ASN A 103 -16.94 -16.25 -3.96
CA ASN A 103 -17.25 -16.92 -5.23
C ASN A 103 -16.02 -17.41 -6.02
N LEU A 104 -14.82 -17.38 -5.43
CA LEU A 104 -13.63 -17.99 -6.02
C LEU A 104 -13.42 -19.37 -5.40
N ASN A 105 -13.02 -20.35 -6.21
CA ASN A 105 -12.53 -21.60 -5.66
C ASN A 105 -11.14 -21.41 -5.02
N LEU A 106 -10.71 -22.38 -4.22
CA LEU A 106 -9.46 -22.29 -3.46
C LEU A 106 -8.25 -21.98 -4.34
N VAL A 107 -8.14 -22.62 -5.51
CA VAL A 107 -7.02 -22.42 -6.44
C VAL A 107 -7.03 -21.01 -7.03
N GLN A 108 -8.21 -20.47 -7.35
CA GLN A 108 -8.36 -19.10 -7.85
C GLN A 108 -7.99 -18.07 -6.78
N ALA A 109 -8.50 -18.21 -5.56
CA ALA A 109 -8.18 -17.34 -4.44
C ALA A 109 -6.68 -17.38 -4.12
N LEU A 110 -6.09 -18.58 -4.08
CA LEU A 110 -4.67 -18.76 -3.82
C LEU A 110 -3.81 -18.11 -4.92
N ARG A 111 -4.20 -18.26 -6.20
CA ARG A 111 -3.50 -17.60 -7.30
C ARG A 111 -3.54 -16.08 -7.18
N GLN A 112 -4.68 -15.50 -6.81
CA GLN A 112 -4.78 -14.05 -6.59
C GLN A 112 -3.88 -13.61 -5.43
N PHE A 113 -3.95 -14.31 -4.30
CA PHE A 113 -3.14 -14.01 -3.13
C PHE A 113 -1.63 -14.03 -3.43
N LEU A 114 -1.17 -15.12 -4.07
CA LEU A 114 0.24 -15.30 -4.44
C LEU A 114 0.69 -14.41 -5.61
N TRP A 115 -0.23 -13.72 -6.29
CA TRP A 115 0.13 -12.74 -7.31
C TRP A 115 0.61 -11.42 -6.69
N SER A 116 0.12 -11.09 -5.50
CA SER A 116 0.36 -9.80 -4.84
C SER A 116 1.75 -9.67 -4.21
N PHE A 117 2.43 -10.79 -3.92
CA PHE A 117 3.76 -10.83 -3.32
C PHE A 117 4.54 -12.09 -3.76
N ARG A 118 5.81 -12.23 -3.35
CA ARG A 118 6.58 -13.48 -3.51
C ARG A 118 6.70 -14.15 -2.15
N LEU A 119 6.41 -15.44 -2.09
CA LEU A 119 6.54 -16.20 -0.84
C LEU A 119 7.97 -16.10 -0.30
N PRO A 120 8.14 -15.82 1.00
CA PRO A 120 9.44 -15.88 1.66
C PRO A 120 9.97 -17.32 1.68
N GLY A 121 11.28 -17.49 1.85
CA GLY A 121 11.92 -18.81 1.86
C GLY A 121 11.82 -19.53 3.20
N GLU A 122 11.60 -18.78 4.28
CA GLU A 122 11.56 -19.31 5.64
C GLU A 122 10.20 -19.92 5.95
N ALA A 123 10.19 -21.21 6.33
CA ALA A 123 8.97 -21.97 6.59
C ALA A 123 8.00 -21.28 7.57
N GLN A 124 8.52 -20.66 8.63
CA GLN A 124 7.70 -19.93 9.61
C GLN A 124 7.00 -18.70 9.04
N LYS A 125 7.57 -18.05 8.02
CA LYS A 125 6.93 -16.92 7.35
C LYS A 125 5.83 -17.42 6.42
N ILE A 126 6.12 -18.47 5.64
CA ILE A 126 5.14 -19.12 4.77
C ILE A 126 3.92 -19.58 5.56
N ASP A 127 4.13 -20.28 6.68
CA ASP A 127 3.06 -20.82 7.52
C ASP A 127 2.08 -19.72 7.97
N ARG A 128 2.60 -18.60 8.50
CA ARG A 128 1.79 -17.45 8.91
C ARG A 128 1.00 -16.81 7.75
N MET A 129 1.63 -16.70 6.58
CA MET A 129 0.95 -16.14 5.40
C MET A 129 -0.18 -17.07 4.91
N MET A 130 0.06 -18.38 4.95
CA MET A 130 -0.92 -19.39 4.54
C MET A 130 -2.06 -19.52 5.56
N GLU A 131 -1.78 -19.41 6.86
CA GLU A 131 -2.78 -19.38 7.92
C GLU A 131 -3.71 -18.15 7.77
N ALA A 132 -3.14 -16.96 7.57
CA ALA A 132 -3.91 -15.74 7.35
C ALA A 132 -4.81 -15.86 6.09
N PHE A 133 -4.28 -16.42 5.01
CA PHE A 133 -5.05 -16.71 3.80
C PHE A 133 -6.20 -17.68 4.07
N ALA A 134 -5.92 -18.82 4.71
CA ALA A 134 -6.92 -19.85 4.98
C ALA A 134 -8.07 -19.32 5.85
N ASN A 135 -7.73 -18.60 6.92
CA ASN A 135 -8.72 -17.98 7.81
C ASN A 135 -9.63 -16.99 7.06
N TRP A 136 -9.06 -16.17 6.18
CA TRP A 136 -9.84 -15.22 5.38
C TRP A 136 -10.68 -15.92 4.30
N TYR A 137 -10.11 -16.90 3.59
CA TYR A 137 -10.82 -17.65 2.56
C TYR A 137 -12.06 -18.36 3.09
N CYS A 138 -11.94 -19.05 4.24
CA CYS A 138 -13.06 -19.70 4.91
C CYS A 138 -14.13 -18.69 5.36
N LYS A 139 -13.71 -17.50 5.83
CA LYS A 139 -14.65 -16.44 6.21
C LYS A 139 -15.42 -15.86 5.02
N CYS A 140 -14.80 -15.79 3.85
CA CYS A 140 -15.46 -15.35 2.61
C CYS A 140 -16.33 -16.43 1.96
N ASN A 141 -16.11 -17.70 2.27
CA ASN A 141 -16.78 -18.85 1.69
C ASN A 141 -17.19 -19.85 2.80
N PRO A 142 -18.23 -19.52 3.59
CA PRO A 142 -18.73 -20.35 4.70
C PRO A 142 -19.40 -21.65 4.23
#